data_AF-A0A316U388-F1
#
_entry.id   AF-A0A316U388-F1
#
_cell.length_a   1.000
_cell.length_b   1.000
_cell.length_c   1.000
_cell.angle_alpha   90.00
_cell.angle_beta   90.00
_cell.angle_gamma   90.00
#
_symmetry.space_group_name_H-M   'P 1'
#
loop_
_entity.id
_entity.type
_entity.pdbx_description
1 polymer ?
#
loop_
_entity_poly.entity_id
_entity_poly.type
_entity_poly.pdbx_seq_one_letter_code
_entity_poly.pdbx_strand_id
1 'polypeptide(L)'
;MVQSSPVRTLLLLLLPILALFLTATPGRAFPVSIEDGNVFTEESLVERDWPHPLSQRDAHTIHSDPNGDTVHVTSLKAPTAATLTSYRVGGGDIPTFRGLTPTRPRLARRAYIIVHGVKRDGSVYWTRKAGIADDANSIRIAPEFLSTRMDPKVRTGTRLGWADQDGWSGGDAATAPVNATANLAAILDYYLDSFSNKATYPLLDTVVFVGHGAGAQAVQRYAVLGKDPSRASLKVRYVVANPSTNLYFTIDRPQPVNPAACPYFNDFRYGLESYDSPYPKTLSDVNLFKRYLSRDVRYLVGDADTKDDEGDQNCAALAAGGVHRRDRNLDYWAYLHLLSGTGSVPNTSTGTSLYPVSSSEIQATFRTTTFNHQLTVVPRVGHSASKMLGSVQALRAIFGK
;
A
#
# COMPACT_ATOMS: atom_id res chain seq x y z
N MET A 1 -90.59 5.89 -13.66
CA MET A 1 -91.07 5.06 -14.78
C MET A 1 -89.96 4.12 -15.21
N VAL A 2 -90.17 2.83 -14.90
CA VAL A 2 -89.91 1.61 -15.72
C VAL A 2 -88.51 1.34 -16.30
N GLN A 3 -87.73 0.55 -15.55
CA GLN A 3 -87.16 -0.79 -15.84
C GLN A 3 -86.96 -1.28 -17.30
N SER A 4 -85.81 -1.91 -17.59
CA SER A 4 -85.61 -3.38 -17.45
C SER A 4 -84.25 -3.90 -17.96
N SER A 5 -83.65 -4.81 -17.18
CA SER A 5 -82.53 -5.76 -17.39
C SER A 5 -83.04 -7.03 -18.18
N PRO A 6 -82.29 -8.15 -18.50
CA PRO A 6 -81.28 -8.83 -17.64
C PRO A 6 -80.20 -9.83 -18.21
N VAL A 7 -79.13 -10.03 -17.40
CA VAL A 7 -78.54 -11.28 -16.79
C VAL A 7 -78.00 -12.47 -17.63
N ARG A 8 -76.76 -12.93 -17.31
CA ARG A 8 -76.43 -14.27 -16.71
C ARG A 8 -74.93 -14.49 -16.34
N THR A 9 -74.62 -14.23 -15.07
CA THR A 9 -74.08 -15.09 -13.97
C THR A 9 -73.30 -16.41 -14.19
N LEU A 10 -72.22 -16.57 -13.38
CA LEU A 10 -71.89 -17.66 -12.40
C LEU A 10 -70.58 -18.49 -12.68
N LEU A 11 -69.62 -18.86 -11.79
CA LEU A 11 -69.04 -18.38 -10.50
C LEU A 11 -68.20 -19.52 -9.81
N LEU A 12 -67.03 -19.18 -9.18
CA LEU A 12 -66.39 -19.75 -7.95
C LEU A 12 -65.76 -21.20 -7.96
N LEU A 13 -64.76 -21.68 -7.17
CA LEU A 13 -64.09 -21.38 -5.86
C LEU A 13 -62.71 -22.10 -5.68
N LEU A 14 -61.82 -21.50 -4.83
CA LEU A 14 -60.94 -22.03 -3.73
C LEU A 14 -59.67 -22.94 -3.89
N LEU A 15 -58.62 -22.51 -3.16
CA LEU A 15 -57.35 -23.14 -2.66
C LEU A 15 -57.60 -24.25 -1.58
N PRO A 16 -56.62 -24.98 -0.91
CA PRO A 16 -55.15 -24.80 -0.72
C PRO A 16 -54.21 -26.08 -0.56
N ILE A 17 -52.87 -25.85 -0.41
CA ILE A 17 -51.78 -26.54 0.38
C ILE A 17 -51.53 -28.09 0.31
N LEU A 18 -50.27 -28.55 0.07
CA LEU A 18 -49.37 -29.35 0.98
C LEU A 18 -48.08 -29.87 0.26
N ALA A 19 -47.07 -30.28 1.04
CA ALA A 19 -45.63 -30.34 0.77
C ALA A 19 -44.99 -31.73 0.45
N LEU A 20 -43.71 -31.67 0.05
CA LEU A 20 -42.58 -32.62 0.23
C LEU A 20 -42.64 -34.06 -0.37
N PHE A 21 -41.63 -34.46 -1.17
CA PHE A 21 -40.53 -35.39 -0.80
C PHE A 21 -39.65 -35.82 -1.99
N LEU A 22 -38.38 -36.14 -1.65
CA LEU A 22 -37.24 -36.63 -2.43
C LEU A 22 -37.53 -37.80 -3.39
N THR A 23 -36.71 -37.96 -4.44
CA THR A 23 -35.72 -39.06 -4.57
C THR A 23 -34.91 -38.93 -5.86
N ALA A 24 -33.58 -39.03 -5.72
CA ALA A 24 -32.64 -39.30 -6.80
C ALA A 24 -32.40 -40.82 -6.90
N THR A 25 -32.03 -41.32 -8.09
CA THR A 25 -31.18 -42.53 -8.30
C THR A 25 -30.84 -42.71 -9.78
N PRO A 26 -29.77 -43.49 -10.13
CA PRO A 26 -28.76 -43.10 -11.11
C PRO A 26 -28.57 -44.10 -12.27
N GLY A 27 -27.74 -43.74 -13.27
CA GLY A 27 -27.32 -44.64 -14.36
C GLY A 27 -25.97 -44.24 -14.96
N ARG A 28 -25.04 -45.20 -15.00
CA ARG A 28 -23.57 -45.10 -15.15
C ARG A 28 -23.06 -45.00 -16.61
N ALA A 29 -22.04 -44.14 -16.77
CA ALA A 29 -20.69 -44.30 -17.35
C ALA A 29 -20.42 -45.13 -18.63
N PHE A 30 -19.57 -44.59 -19.53
CA PHE A 30 -18.14 -44.96 -19.80
C PHE A 30 -17.61 -44.17 -21.05
N PRO A 31 -16.29 -44.12 -21.36
CA PRO A 31 -15.24 -43.34 -20.70
C PRO A 31 -14.48 -42.40 -21.67
N VAL A 32 -13.80 -41.37 -21.15
CA VAL A 32 -12.65 -40.76 -21.84
C VAL A 32 -11.56 -40.52 -20.81
N SER A 33 -10.41 -41.17 -21.01
CA SER A 33 -9.18 -40.98 -20.25
C SER A 33 -8.55 -39.65 -20.61
N ILE A 34 -8.19 -38.85 -19.59
CA ILE A 34 -7.20 -37.77 -19.71
C ILE A 34 -6.22 -37.97 -18.55
N GLU A 35 -4.95 -38.15 -18.92
CA GLU A 35 -3.80 -38.21 -18.04
C GLU A 35 -3.52 -36.85 -17.40
N ASP A 36 -3.16 -36.90 -16.11
CA ASP A 36 -2.31 -35.99 -15.36
C ASP A 36 -2.40 -34.48 -15.64
N GLY A 37 -3.30 -33.84 -14.90
CA GLY A 37 -3.24 -32.41 -14.59
C GLY A 37 -3.81 -32.20 -13.21
N ASN A 38 -2.96 -31.90 -12.23
CA ASN A 38 -3.37 -31.56 -10.86
C ASN A 38 -4.35 -30.38 -10.88
N VAL A 39 -5.64 -30.71 -10.77
CA VAL A 39 -6.70 -29.76 -10.43
C VAL A 39 -6.55 -29.49 -8.93
N PHE A 40 -6.13 -28.28 -8.58
CA PHE A 40 -6.23 -27.80 -7.20
C PHE A 40 -7.71 -27.63 -6.88
N THR A 41 -8.31 -28.65 -6.26
CA THR A 41 -9.64 -28.55 -5.65
C THR A 41 -9.55 -27.72 -4.37
N GLU A 42 -10.56 -26.87 -4.16
CA GLU A 42 -10.79 -26.10 -2.93
C GLU A 42 -10.90 -27.00 -1.69
N GLU A 43 -9.78 -27.44 -1.14
CA GLU A 43 -9.76 -28.07 0.17
C GLU A 43 -8.77 -27.37 1.10
N SER A 44 -9.36 -26.79 2.15
CA SER A 44 -8.74 -26.40 3.40
C SER A 44 -8.06 -25.02 3.45
N LEU A 45 -8.90 -23.98 3.47
CA LEU A 45 -8.69 -22.90 4.44
C LEU A 45 -8.81 -23.50 5.85
N VAL A 46 -7.79 -24.25 6.29
CA VAL A 46 -7.65 -24.60 7.71
C VAL A 46 -7.48 -23.28 8.43
N GLU A 47 -8.48 -22.95 9.23
CA GLU A 47 -8.41 -22.06 10.38
C GLU A 47 -7.27 -22.58 11.27
N ARG A 48 -6.03 -22.24 10.92
CA ARG A 48 -4.86 -22.52 11.74
C ARG A 48 -4.98 -21.59 12.94
N ASP A 49 -4.90 -22.15 14.15
CA ASP A 49 -5.05 -21.44 15.41
C ASP A 49 -4.12 -20.22 15.49
N TRP A 50 -4.68 -19.05 15.19
CA TRP A 50 -4.05 -17.76 15.44
C TRP A 50 -4.44 -17.33 16.85
N PRO A 51 -3.50 -16.94 17.72
CA PRO A 51 -3.82 -16.53 19.09
C PRO A 51 -4.70 -15.26 19.16
N HIS A 52 -5.04 -14.64 18.02
CA HIS A 52 -6.01 -13.58 17.88
C HIS A 52 -6.78 -13.77 16.55
N PRO A 53 -8.09 -13.50 16.48
CA PRO A 53 -8.78 -13.42 15.20
C PRO A 53 -8.09 -12.32 14.38
N LEU A 54 -7.42 -12.71 13.29
CA LEU A 54 -6.92 -11.79 12.25
C LEU A 54 -8.16 -11.19 11.59
N SER A 55 -8.78 -10.19 12.21
CA SER A 55 -10.13 -9.80 11.80
C SER A 55 -10.18 -9.26 10.37
N GLN A 56 -9.07 -8.71 9.84
CA GLN A 56 -8.97 -8.16 8.48
C GLN A 56 -7.52 -8.28 7.97
N ARG A 57 -7.36 -8.77 6.73
CA ARG A 57 -6.09 -8.98 6.03
C ARG A 57 -6.21 -8.33 4.65
N ASP A 58 -5.21 -7.54 4.26
CA ASP A 58 -5.19 -6.93 2.93
C ASP A 58 -5.11 -7.95 1.78
N ALA A 59 -5.35 -7.50 0.55
CA ALA A 59 -5.38 -8.33 -0.65
C ALA A 59 -4.09 -9.12 -0.93
N HIS A 60 -2.92 -8.66 -0.46
CA HIS A 60 -1.68 -9.42 -0.61
C HIS A 60 -1.50 -10.43 0.50
N THR A 61 -1.76 -10.01 1.73
CA THR A 61 -1.56 -10.86 2.89
C THR A 61 -2.43 -12.11 2.75
N ILE A 62 -3.67 -12.00 2.25
CA ILE A 62 -4.54 -13.14 1.88
C ILE A 62 -3.81 -14.24 1.10
N HIS A 63 -2.93 -13.88 0.14
CA HIS A 63 -2.19 -14.82 -0.70
C HIS A 63 -0.77 -15.12 -0.22
N SER A 64 -0.18 -14.23 0.58
CA SER A 64 1.19 -14.41 1.06
C SER A 64 1.28 -15.61 2.00
N ASP A 65 2.33 -16.42 1.84
CA ASP A 65 2.69 -17.41 2.84
C ASP A 65 3.28 -16.67 4.06
N PRO A 66 2.62 -16.70 5.24
CA PRO A 66 3.14 -16.06 6.44
C PRO A 66 4.46 -16.71 6.95
N ASN A 67 4.92 -17.79 6.33
CA ASN A 67 6.19 -18.48 6.60
C ASN A 67 7.27 -18.21 5.53
N GLY A 68 6.93 -17.56 4.41
CA GLY A 68 7.80 -17.50 3.23
C GLY A 68 9.03 -16.61 3.38
N ASP A 69 9.05 -15.75 4.39
CA ASP A 69 10.19 -14.90 4.69
C ASP A 69 10.74 -15.23 6.09
N THR A 70 12.06 -15.27 6.16
CA THR A 70 12.87 -15.77 7.28
C THR A 70 13.69 -14.65 7.92
N VAL A 71 13.43 -13.39 7.56
CA VAL A 71 14.19 -12.26 8.09
C VAL A 71 13.74 -11.94 9.52
N HIS A 72 14.70 -12.01 10.45
CA HIS A 72 14.50 -11.71 11.86
C HIS A 72 15.26 -10.44 12.26
N VAL A 73 14.55 -9.48 12.86
CA VAL A 73 15.16 -8.37 13.57
C VAL A 73 15.60 -8.88 14.93
N THR A 74 16.91 -9.10 15.08
CA THR A 74 17.49 -9.67 16.30
C THR A 74 18.07 -8.61 17.24
N SER A 75 18.20 -7.36 16.80
CA SER A 75 18.72 -6.26 17.60
C SER A 75 18.11 -4.91 17.21
N LEU A 76 17.79 -4.10 18.23
CA LEU A 76 17.44 -2.68 18.07
C LEU A 76 18.58 -1.76 18.54
N LYS A 77 19.82 -2.23 18.44
CA LYS A 77 20.99 -1.41 18.79
C LYS A 77 21.05 -0.19 17.87
N ALA A 78 21.00 1.00 18.47
CA ALA A 78 21.11 2.24 17.72
C ALA A 78 22.47 2.32 16.99
N PRO A 79 22.48 2.66 15.69
CA PRO A 79 23.72 2.94 14.98
C PRO A 79 24.46 4.14 15.58
N THR A 80 25.74 4.30 15.22
CA THR A 80 26.51 5.51 15.55
C THR A 80 25.76 6.77 15.09
N ALA A 81 25.76 7.79 15.93
CA ALA A 81 25.02 9.05 15.73
C ALA A 81 23.49 8.92 15.68
N ALA A 82 22.95 7.83 16.22
CA ALA A 82 21.53 7.71 16.55
C ALA A 82 21.29 7.26 17.99
N THR A 83 20.09 7.56 18.47
CA THR A 83 19.48 6.96 19.66
C THR A 83 18.27 6.14 19.24
N LEU A 84 17.99 5.06 19.97
CA LEU A 84 16.70 4.38 19.88
C LEU A 84 15.70 5.15 20.75
N THR A 85 14.66 5.70 20.15
CA THR A 85 13.57 6.41 20.84
C THR A 85 12.26 5.70 20.56
N SER A 86 11.43 5.50 21.58
CA SER A 86 10.09 4.93 21.43
C SER A 86 9.06 6.06 21.41
N TYR A 87 8.12 6.00 20.47
CA TYR A 87 6.98 6.92 20.41
C TYR A 87 5.67 6.17 20.63
N ARG A 88 4.80 6.72 21.46
CA ARG A 88 3.52 6.11 21.80
C ARG A 88 2.48 6.44 20.73
N VAL A 89 1.98 5.43 20.02
CA VAL A 89 0.97 5.59 18.96
C VAL A 89 -0.05 4.45 19.08
N GLY A 90 -1.35 4.79 19.09
CA GLY A 90 -2.44 3.80 19.03
C GLY A 90 -2.31 2.66 20.04
N GLY A 91 -1.96 2.94 21.30
CA GLY A 91 -1.84 1.91 22.33
C GLY A 91 -0.57 1.03 22.27
N GLY A 92 0.35 1.29 21.34
CA GLY A 92 1.68 0.65 21.29
C GLY A 92 2.83 1.65 21.17
N ASP A 93 4.05 1.15 21.20
CA ASP A 93 5.28 1.94 21.04
C ASP A 93 5.93 1.62 19.71
N ILE A 94 6.17 2.63 18.87
CA ILE A 94 6.99 2.49 17.66
C ILE A 94 8.46 2.78 18.00
N PRO A 95 9.35 1.77 18.07
CA PRO A 95 10.77 2.01 18.18
C PRO A 95 11.27 2.75 16.93
N THR A 96 12.11 3.76 17.13
CA THR A 96 12.57 4.66 16.07
C THR A 96 14.03 5.00 16.27
N PHE A 97 14.85 4.76 15.26
CA PHE A 97 16.20 5.30 15.24
C PHE A 97 16.15 6.79 14.91
N ARG A 98 16.60 7.63 15.85
CA ARG A 98 16.58 9.09 15.74
C ARG A 98 17.98 9.64 15.77
N GLY A 99 18.26 10.60 14.89
CA GLY A 99 19.56 11.26 14.83
C GLY A 99 19.82 12.21 15.98
N LEU A 100 21.11 12.43 16.27
CA LEU A 100 21.57 13.39 17.29
C LEU A 100 21.47 14.85 16.83
N THR A 101 21.22 15.08 15.53
CA THR A 101 21.01 16.41 14.95
C THR A 101 19.52 16.69 14.69
N PRO A 102 19.11 17.96 14.76
CA PRO A 102 19.87 19.07 15.34
C PRO A 102 20.03 18.91 16.85
N THR A 103 21.07 19.51 17.42
CA THR A 103 21.31 19.50 18.88
C THR A 103 20.18 20.15 19.67
N ARG A 104 19.37 21.00 19.03
CA ARG A 104 18.15 21.59 19.58
C ARG A 104 17.03 21.53 18.55
N PRO A 105 15.81 21.10 18.92
CA PRO A 105 14.66 21.05 18.01
C PRO A 105 14.41 22.35 17.24
N ARG A 106 14.60 23.50 17.90
CA ARG A 106 14.37 24.82 17.28
C ARG A 106 15.28 25.17 16.09
N LEU A 107 16.41 24.46 15.92
CA LEU A 107 17.32 24.63 14.80
C LEU A 107 16.92 23.80 13.57
N ALA A 108 15.98 22.87 13.72
CA ALA A 108 15.56 22.00 12.63
C ALA A 108 14.99 22.81 11.47
N ARG A 109 15.49 22.55 10.26
CA ARG A 109 14.98 23.08 8.99
C ARG A 109 14.30 22.01 8.16
N ARG A 110 14.82 20.77 8.22
CA ARG A 110 14.27 19.63 7.49
C ARG A 110 14.11 18.40 8.40
N ALA A 111 13.10 17.60 8.15
CA ALA A 111 12.90 16.32 8.81
C ALA A 111 12.76 15.22 7.77
N TYR A 112 13.53 14.15 7.91
CA TYR A 112 13.49 12.98 7.03
C TYR A 112 12.95 11.78 7.80
N ILE A 113 11.86 11.20 7.32
CA ILE A 113 11.30 9.94 7.82
C ILE A 113 11.65 8.85 6.81
N ILE A 114 12.54 7.93 7.21
CA ILE A 114 13.06 6.87 6.35
C ILE A 114 12.36 5.56 6.68
N VAL A 115 11.65 5.00 5.70
CA VAL A 115 10.88 3.76 5.86
C VAL A 115 11.65 2.62 5.16
N HIS A 116 12.00 1.60 5.93
CA HIS A 116 12.78 0.45 5.47
C HIS A 116 11.97 -0.47 4.53
N GLY A 117 12.64 -1.45 3.92
CA GLY A 117 12.01 -2.46 3.07
C GLY A 117 11.45 -3.65 3.87
N VAL A 118 11.14 -4.74 3.15
CA VAL A 118 10.61 -6.01 3.72
C VAL A 118 11.54 -6.61 4.78
N LYS A 119 12.85 -6.30 4.73
CA LYS A 119 13.83 -6.83 5.69
C LYS A 119 13.75 -6.25 7.09
N ARG A 120 12.91 -5.22 7.32
CA ARG A 120 12.78 -4.56 8.63
C ARG A 120 14.14 -4.20 9.22
N ASP A 121 14.96 -3.56 8.38
CA ASP A 121 16.34 -3.20 8.68
C ASP A 121 16.50 -1.68 8.77
N GLY A 122 15.63 -1.02 9.56
CA GLY A 122 15.65 0.43 9.75
C GLY A 122 17.01 0.98 10.20
N SER A 123 17.77 0.21 10.99
CA SER A 123 19.15 0.55 11.38
C SER A 123 20.13 0.62 10.19
N VAL A 124 19.94 -0.23 9.18
CA VAL A 124 20.75 -0.26 7.95
C VAL A 124 20.38 0.92 7.07
N TYR A 125 19.08 1.17 6.88
CA TYR A 125 18.57 2.35 6.17
C TYR A 125 19.07 3.64 6.81
N TRP A 126 19.07 3.69 8.15
CA TRP A 126 19.63 4.78 8.93
C TRP A 126 21.12 4.99 8.68
N THR A 127 21.93 3.93 8.82
CA THR A 127 23.40 4.01 8.73
C THR A 127 23.88 4.40 7.34
N ARG A 128 23.24 3.84 6.30
CA ARG A 128 23.48 4.21 4.90
C ARG A 128 22.91 5.57 4.55
N LYS A 129 22.25 6.20 5.53
CA LYS A 129 21.54 7.47 5.48
C LYS A 129 20.41 7.49 4.44
N ALA A 130 20.11 6.41 3.72
CA ALA A 130 19.31 6.47 2.51
C ALA A 130 19.76 7.61 1.57
N GLY A 131 21.07 7.85 1.47
CA GLY A 131 21.64 9.00 0.76
C GLY A 131 21.47 10.37 1.46
N ILE A 132 20.80 10.45 2.60
CA ILE A 132 20.54 11.69 3.31
C ILE A 132 21.83 12.22 3.98
N ALA A 133 22.47 13.24 3.41
CA ALA A 133 23.55 14.01 4.02
C ALA A 133 23.24 14.39 5.49
N ASP A 134 24.26 14.27 6.34
CA ASP A 134 24.19 14.76 7.73
C ASP A 134 24.27 16.29 7.72
N ASP A 135 23.12 16.94 7.62
CA ASP A 135 23.00 18.38 7.86
C ASP A 135 22.74 18.62 9.35
N ALA A 136 23.52 19.53 9.95
CA ALA A 136 23.42 19.87 11.38
C ALA A 136 22.03 20.40 11.77
N ASN A 137 21.26 20.90 10.80
CA ASN A 137 19.91 21.41 10.97
C ASN A 137 18.83 20.43 10.48
N SER A 138 19.18 19.17 10.25
CA SER A 138 18.22 18.15 9.83
C SER A 138 17.92 17.15 10.93
N ILE A 139 16.63 16.87 11.10
CA ILE A 139 16.13 15.72 11.83
C ILE A 139 16.11 14.56 10.85
N ARG A 140 16.59 13.40 11.28
CA ARG A 140 16.39 12.15 10.57
C ARG A 140 15.77 11.18 11.57
N ILE A 141 14.76 10.42 11.14
CA ILE A 141 14.21 9.29 11.88
C ILE A 141 14.00 8.08 10.96
N ALA A 142 14.13 6.88 11.51
CA ALA A 142 13.77 5.62 10.86
C ALA A 142 12.93 4.77 11.84
N PRO A 143 11.60 4.79 11.75
CA PRO A 143 10.74 3.88 12.52
C PRO A 143 11.01 2.43 12.14
N GLU A 144 10.91 1.53 13.11
CA GLU A 144 11.09 0.09 12.93
C GLU A 144 9.76 -0.64 13.08
N PHE A 145 9.24 -1.17 11.97
CA PHE A 145 7.99 -1.92 11.93
C PHE A 145 8.27 -3.41 12.17
N LEU A 146 8.05 -3.88 13.40
CA LEU A 146 8.40 -5.23 13.82
C LEU A 146 7.33 -6.26 13.45
N SER A 147 7.75 -7.50 13.24
CA SER A 147 6.84 -8.65 13.17
C SER A 147 6.57 -9.21 14.57
N THR A 148 5.30 -9.50 14.86
CA THR A 148 4.90 -10.20 16.08
C THR A 148 5.51 -11.59 16.18
N ARG A 149 5.63 -12.26 15.03
CA ARG A 149 6.09 -13.64 14.89
C ARG A 149 7.60 -13.74 14.71
N MET A 150 8.16 -12.91 13.83
CA MET A 150 9.56 -13.03 13.42
C MET A 150 10.53 -12.29 14.35
N ASP A 151 10.06 -11.30 15.10
CA ASP A 151 10.95 -10.46 15.91
C ASP A 151 10.75 -10.61 17.43
N PRO A 152 10.47 -11.80 17.99
CA PRO A 152 10.07 -11.95 19.39
C PRO A 152 11.17 -11.54 20.38
N LYS A 153 12.45 -11.58 19.96
CA LYS A 153 13.60 -11.16 20.77
C LYS A 153 13.60 -9.66 21.05
N VAL A 154 13.10 -8.84 20.12
CA VAL A 154 13.15 -7.38 20.21
C VAL A 154 11.78 -6.74 20.34
N ARG A 155 10.71 -7.42 19.95
CA ARG A 155 9.34 -6.95 20.15
C ARG A 155 8.83 -7.28 21.56
N THR A 156 9.46 -6.66 22.56
CA THR A 156 9.15 -6.82 23.97
C THR A 156 8.19 -5.75 24.49
N GLY A 157 7.39 -6.08 25.50
CA GLY A 157 6.51 -5.13 26.18
C GLY A 157 5.43 -4.56 25.25
N THR A 158 5.32 -3.23 25.22
CA THR A 158 4.31 -2.48 24.47
C THR A 158 4.72 -2.12 23.04
N ARG A 159 5.85 -2.67 22.54
CA ARG A 159 6.30 -2.41 21.17
C ARG A 159 5.28 -2.92 20.14
N LEU A 160 4.98 -2.05 19.18
CA LEU A 160 4.08 -2.37 18.08
C LEU A 160 4.64 -3.54 17.25
N GLY A 161 3.74 -4.38 16.75
CA GLY A 161 4.11 -5.45 15.82
C GLY A 161 2.95 -5.97 14.99
N TRP A 162 3.28 -6.48 13.80
CA TRP A 162 2.32 -7.04 12.84
C TRP A 162 2.53 -8.55 12.71
N ALA A 163 1.45 -9.32 12.76
CA ALA A 163 1.53 -10.78 12.67
C ALA A 163 2.07 -11.19 11.30
N ASP A 164 1.46 -10.62 10.26
CA ASP A 164 2.04 -10.62 8.92
C ASP A 164 3.21 -9.64 8.88
N GLN A 165 4.34 -10.12 8.38
CA GLN A 165 5.58 -9.40 8.41
C GLN A 165 5.65 -8.22 7.41
N ASP A 166 4.76 -8.19 6.40
CA ASP A 166 4.62 -7.13 5.41
C ASP A 166 3.27 -6.40 5.50
N GLY A 167 2.36 -6.85 6.37
CA GLY A 167 1.05 -6.21 6.61
C GLY A 167 1.16 -4.72 6.97
N TRP A 168 2.22 -4.33 7.70
CA TRP A 168 2.48 -2.92 8.00
C TRP A 168 2.63 -2.06 6.74
N SER A 169 3.19 -2.60 5.65
CA SER A 169 3.41 -1.86 4.40
C SER A 169 2.15 -1.73 3.56
N GLY A 170 1.19 -2.63 3.76
CA GLY A 170 -0.16 -2.58 3.19
C GLY A 170 -1.06 -1.56 3.87
N GLY A 171 -0.88 -1.37 5.18
CA GLY A 171 -1.68 -0.45 6.00
C GLY A 171 -2.49 -1.14 7.08
N ASP A 172 -2.24 -2.44 7.33
CA ASP A 172 -2.88 -3.25 8.35
C ASP A 172 -2.70 -2.67 9.75
N ALA A 173 -3.66 -2.98 10.63
CA ALA A 173 -3.54 -2.72 12.05
C ALA A 173 -2.36 -3.49 12.67
N ALA A 174 -1.69 -2.88 13.64
CA ALA A 174 -0.76 -3.58 14.49
C ALA A 174 -1.52 -4.64 15.31
N THR A 175 -0.98 -5.86 15.34
CA THR A 175 -1.51 -7.00 16.10
C THR A 175 -0.99 -7.07 17.54
N ALA A 176 0.00 -6.25 17.87
CA ALA A 176 0.61 -6.20 19.19
C ALA A 176 0.91 -4.74 19.59
N PRO A 177 0.80 -4.37 20.88
CA PRO A 177 0.17 -5.13 21.96
C PRO A 177 -1.31 -5.44 21.67
N VAL A 178 -1.91 -6.38 22.39
CA VAL A 178 -3.34 -6.72 22.24
C VAL A 178 -4.16 -5.45 22.45
N ASN A 179 -5.00 -5.09 21.48
CA ASN A 179 -5.76 -3.82 21.37
C ASN A 179 -4.98 -2.59 20.86
N ALA A 180 -3.79 -2.78 20.27
CA ALA A 180 -3.18 -1.70 19.51
C ALA A 180 -4.08 -1.29 18.34
N THR A 181 -4.27 0.01 18.18
CA THR A 181 -5.05 0.62 17.08
C THR A 181 -4.15 1.33 16.08
N ALA A 182 -2.84 1.31 16.31
CA ALA A 182 -1.87 1.92 15.40
C ALA A 182 -1.80 1.15 14.08
N ASN A 183 -1.62 1.88 13.00
CA ASN A 183 -1.20 1.36 11.71
C ASN A 183 -0.16 2.29 11.10
N LEU A 184 0.30 1.97 9.89
CA LEU A 184 1.27 2.78 9.16
C LEU A 184 0.88 4.27 9.09
N ALA A 185 -0.32 4.58 8.62
CA ALA A 185 -0.74 5.96 8.43
C ALA A 185 -0.85 6.73 9.76
N ALA A 186 -1.34 6.10 10.83
CA ALA A 186 -1.39 6.71 12.16
C ALA A 186 0.01 7.03 12.72
N ILE A 187 0.99 6.16 12.46
CA ILE A 187 2.39 6.37 12.87
C ILE A 187 3.01 7.53 12.09
N LEU A 188 2.79 7.60 10.76
CA LEU A 188 3.31 8.70 9.95
C LEU A 188 2.62 10.03 10.26
N ASP A 189 1.31 10.01 10.55
CA ASP A 189 0.56 11.16 11.05
C ASP A 189 1.12 11.69 12.37
N TYR A 190 1.49 10.81 13.29
CA TYR A 190 2.10 11.21 14.57
C TYR A 190 3.40 11.99 14.36
N TYR A 191 4.29 11.52 13.47
CA TYR A 191 5.51 12.26 13.14
C TYR A 191 5.20 13.59 12.45
N LEU A 192 4.27 13.60 11.48
CA LEU A 192 3.88 14.80 10.75
C LEU A 192 3.31 15.88 11.68
N ASP A 193 2.46 15.50 12.63
CA ASP A 193 1.90 16.41 13.63
C ASP A 193 2.98 16.96 14.55
N SER A 194 3.87 16.09 15.04
CA SER A 194 5.00 16.50 15.88
C SER A 194 5.86 17.57 15.17
N PHE A 195 6.21 17.31 13.91
CA PHE A 195 7.00 18.23 13.08
C PHE A 195 6.23 19.47 12.61
N SER A 196 4.90 19.43 12.63
CA SER A 196 4.05 20.60 12.36
C SER A 196 3.97 21.58 13.54
N ASN A 197 4.36 21.16 14.75
CA ASN A 197 4.33 22.00 15.94
C ASN A 197 5.38 23.15 15.86
N LYS A 198 4.91 24.36 15.54
CA LYS A 198 5.74 25.56 15.38
C LYS A 198 6.43 26.01 16.68
N ALA A 199 5.90 25.70 17.86
CA ALA A 199 6.54 26.04 19.13
C ALA A 199 7.81 25.20 19.37
N THR A 200 7.79 23.95 18.93
CA THR A 200 8.92 23.01 19.03
C THR A 200 9.90 23.19 17.86
N TYR A 201 9.37 23.32 16.64
CA TYR A 201 10.13 23.37 15.38
C TYR A 201 9.85 24.65 14.56
N PRO A 202 10.16 25.86 15.10
CA PRO A 202 9.84 27.14 14.46
C PRO A 202 10.47 27.33 13.07
N LEU A 203 11.66 26.76 12.83
CA LEU A 203 12.42 26.92 11.58
C LEU A 203 12.20 25.78 10.58
N LEU A 204 11.48 24.72 10.97
CA LEU A 204 11.30 23.56 10.11
C LEU A 204 10.42 23.98 8.94
N ASP A 205 10.83 23.73 7.71
CA ASP A 205 10.08 24.13 6.50
C ASP A 205 9.69 22.95 5.63
N THR A 206 10.36 21.80 5.79
CA THR A 206 10.16 20.63 4.95
C THR A 206 10.19 19.34 5.77
N VAL A 207 9.19 18.48 5.55
CA VAL A 207 9.20 17.07 5.94
C VAL A 207 9.30 16.21 4.68
N VAL A 208 10.20 15.22 4.69
CA VAL A 208 10.41 14.32 3.56
C VAL A 208 10.23 12.88 4.05
N PHE A 209 9.22 12.19 3.51
CA PHE A 209 9.08 10.74 3.66
C PHE A 209 9.87 10.07 2.54
N VAL A 210 10.73 9.12 2.89
CA VAL A 210 11.58 8.40 1.93
C VAL A 210 11.41 6.90 2.15
N GLY A 211 11.05 6.18 1.10
CA GLY A 211 10.89 4.74 1.14
C GLY A 211 11.59 4.04 -0.02
N HIS A 212 12.04 2.80 0.20
CA HIS A 212 12.49 1.89 -0.86
C HIS A 212 11.84 0.51 -0.71
N GLY A 213 11.42 -0.12 -1.80
CA GLY A 213 10.76 -1.43 -1.77
C GLY A 213 9.45 -1.36 -1.00
N ALA A 214 9.22 -2.22 0.00
CA ALA A 214 8.03 -2.14 0.86
C ALA A 214 7.84 -0.77 1.52
N GLY A 215 8.92 -0.11 1.96
CA GLY A 215 8.84 1.25 2.48
C GLY A 215 8.39 2.28 1.44
N ALA A 216 8.70 2.07 0.15
CA ALA A 216 8.19 2.92 -0.91
C ALA A 216 6.70 2.69 -1.14
N GLN A 217 6.22 1.45 -1.05
CA GLN A 217 4.78 1.16 -1.13
C GLN A 217 4.04 1.84 0.04
N ALA A 218 4.59 1.74 1.25
CA ALA A 218 4.07 2.41 2.45
C ALA A 218 4.01 3.94 2.28
N VAL A 219 5.10 4.56 1.81
CA VAL A 219 5.16 6.01 1.56
C VAL A 219 4.17 6.43 0.46
N GLN A 220 4.02 5.64 -0.61
CA GLN A 220 3.07 5.93 -1.69
C GLN A 220 1.63 5.87 -1.18
N ARG A 221 1.25 4.82 -0.44
CA ARG A 221 -0.10 4.71 0.15
C ARG A 221 -0.38 5.84 1.13
N TYR A 222 0.60 6.23 1.95
CA TYR A 222 0.46 7.38 2.84
C TYR A 222 0.34 8.71 2.07
N ALA A 223 1.06 8.87 0.97
CA ALA A 223 0.90 10.03 0.09
C ALA A 223 -0.49 10.11 -0.55
N VAL A 224 -1.20 8.99 -0.72
CA VAL A 224 -2.60 8.96 -1.16
C VAL A 224 -3.56 9.28 0.00
N LEU A 225 -3.46 8.51 1.09
CA LEU A 225 -4.48 8.46 2.16
C LEU A 225 -4.26 9.50 3.26
N GLY A 226 -2.99 9.69 3.65
CA GLY A 226 -2.58 10.48 4.81
C GLY A 226 -3.04 11.94 4.76
N LYS A 227 -3.06 12.60 5.91
CA LYS A 227 -3.45 14.01 6.02
C LYS A 227 -2.34 14.97 5.56
N ASP A 228 -2.73 16.21 5.35
CA ASP A 228 -1.79 17.32 5.15
C ASP A 228 -1.27 17.85 6.51
N PRO A 229 -0.09 18.51 6.56
CA PRO A 229 0.44 19.04 7.81
C PRO A 229 -0.51 20.09 8.39
N SER A 230 -0.67 20.09 9.73
CA SER A 230 -1.49 21.11 10.40
C SER A 230 -0.93 22.53 10.27
N ARG A 231 0.36 22.65 9.91
CA ARG A 231 1.01 23.93 9.60
C ARG A 231 1.07 24.13 8.09
N ALA A 232 0.24 25.03 7.56
CA ALA A 232 0.16 25.33 6.12
C ALA A 232 1.49 25.74 5.46
N SER A 233 2.42 26.33 6.21
CA SER A 233 3.75 26.71 5.70
C SER A 233 4.75 25.56 5.61
N LEU A 234 4.43 24.39 6.18
CA LEU A 234 5.29 23.21 6.18
C LEU A 234 5.07 22.44 4.87
N LYS A 235 6.13 22.28 4.10
CA LYS A 235 6.11 21.49 2.86
C LYS A 235 6.28 20.02 3.20
N VAL A 236 5.57 19.16 2.49
CA VAL A 236 5.72 17.71 2.59
C VAL A 236 6.10 17.14 1.23
N ARG A 237 7.11 16.28 1.23
CA ARG A 237 7.58 15.54 0.05
C ARG A 237 7.56 14.05 0.33
N TYR A 238 7.19 13.28 -0.69
CA TYR A 238 7.17 11.82 -0.66
C TYR A 238 8.12 11.29 -1.72
N VAL A 239 9.14 10.53 -1.33
CA VAL A 239 10.10 9.91 -2.24
C VAL A 239 9.85 8.41 -2.25
N VAL A 240 9.43 7.89 -3.41
CA VAL A 240 8.94 6.53 -3.63
C VAL A 240 9.92 5.82 -4.56
N ALA A 241 10.79 4.95 -4.02
CA ALA A 241 11.83 4.27 -4.78
C ALA A 241 11.56 2.77 -4.95
N ASN A 242 11.46 2.31 -6.20
CA ASN A 242 11.27 0.90 -6.56
C ASN A 242 10.19 0.17 -5.72
N PRO A 243 8.98 0.72 -5.51
CA PRO A 243 7.93 -0.04 -4.84
C PRO A 243 7.56 -1.26 -5.69
N SER A 244 7.19 -2.35 -5.04
CA SER A 244 6.80 -3.58 -5.75
C SER A 244 5.41 -3.46 -6.39
N THR A 245 4.57 -2.60 -5.81
CA THR A 245 3.19 -2.31 -6.21
C THR A 245 2.90 -0.85 -5.85
N ASN A 246 1.97 -0.23 -6.58
CA ASN A 246 1.43 1.08 -6.28
C ASN A 246 -0.08 0.95 -6.12
N LEU A 247 -0.69 1.80 -5.29
CA LEU A 247 -2.15 1.86 -5.17
C LEU A 247 -2.76 2.59 -6.38
N TYR A 248 -3.67 1.91 -7.08
CA TYR A 248 -4.46 2.44 -8.19
C TYR A 248 -5.79 3.02 -7.69
N PHE A 249 -6.37 3.93 -8.47
CA PHE A 249 -7.61 4.66 -8.13
C PHE A 249 -8.83 4.20 -8.93
N THR A 250 -8.60 3.33 -9.92
CA THR A 250 -9.61 2.71 -10.78
C THR A 250 -9.22 1.25 -11.01
N ILE A 251 -10.10 0.50 -11.68
CA ILE A 251 -9.82 -0.87 -12.15
C ILE A 251 -8.81 -0.92 -13.31
N ASP A 252 -8.33 0.22 -13.82
CA ASP A 252 -7.45 0.24 -14.98
C ASP A 252 -6.10 -0.39 -14.64
N ARG A 253 -5.68 -1.34 -15.48
CA ARG A 253 -4.42 -2.06 -15.31
C ARG A 253 -3.66 -2.13 -16.65
N PRO A 254 -2.33 -1.96 -16.64
CA PRO A 254 -1.50 -2.09 -17.83
C PRO A 254 -1.56 -3.47 -18.49
N GLN A 255 -1.89 -4.51 -17.73
CA GLN A 255 -2.11 -5.85 -18.25
C GLN A 255 -3.59 -6.25 -18.07
N PRO A 256 -4.16 -7.02 -19.02
CA PRO A 256 -5.51 -7.56 -18.88
C PRO A 256 -5.66 -8.38 -17.60
N VAL A 257 -6.79 -8.20 -16.92
CA VAL A 257 -7.13 -8.95 -15.71
C VAL A 257 -8.37 -9.78 -15.97
N ASN A 258 -8.31 -11.07 -15.62
CA ASN A 258 -9.50 -11.90 -15.48
C ASN A 258 -9.96 -11.83 -14.00
N PRO A 259 -11.07 -11.14 -13.68
CA PRO A 259 -11.50 -10.98 -12.29
C PRO A 259 -11.86 -12.30 -11.60
N ALA A 260 -12.26 -13.34 -12.35
CA ALA A 260 -12.52 -14.65 -11.75
C ALA A 260 -11.24 -15.35 -11.27
N ALA A 261 -10.12 -15.16 -11.99
CA ALA A 261 -8.82 -15.73 -11.63
C ALA A 261 -7.99 -14.82 -10.72
N CYS A 262 -8.34 -13.53 -10.65
CA CYS A 262 -7.65 -12.53 -9.82
C CYS A 262 -8.68 -11.62 -9.12
N PRO A 263 -9.49 -12.15 -8.20
CA PRO A 263 -10.64 -11.43 -7.65
C PRO A 263 -10.27 -10.20 -6.82
N TYR A 264 -9.11 -10.20 -6.17
CA TYR A 264 -8.69 -9.12 -5.26
C TYR A 264 -7.77 -8.08 -5.92
N PHE A 265 -7.70 -8.04 -7.25
CA PHE A 265 -6.76 -7.15 -7.96
C PHE A 265 -7.01 -5.66 -7.73
N ASN A 266 -8.23 -5.29 -7.35
CA ASN A 266 -8.63 -3.91 -7.08
C ASN A 266 -8.95 -3.63 -5.60
N ASP A 267 -8.83 -4.65 -4.75
CA ASP A 267 -8.97 -4.50 -3.31
C ASP A 267 -7.82 -3.67 -2.73
N PHE A 268 -8.08 -3.14 -1.54
CA PHE A 268 -7.14 -2.30 -0.83
C PHE A 268 -5.76 -2.96 -0.70
N ARG A 269 -4.73 -2.11 -0.80
CA ARG A 269 -3.33 -2.38 -1.17
C ARG A 269 -3.01 -2.16 -2.65
N TYR A 270 -3.79 -2.73 -3.56
CA TYR A 270 -3.60 -2.59 -5.02
C TYR A 270 -4.56 -1.55 -5.63
N GLY A 271 -5.78 -1.47 -5.11
CA GLY A 271 -6.78 -0.46 -5.42
C GLY A 271 -7.43 0.13 -4.17
N LEU A 272 -8.70 0.52 -4.30
CA LEU A 272 -9.49 1.18 -3.24
C LEU A 272 -10.80 0.45 -2.91
N GLU A 273 -11.07 -0.69 -3.55
CA GLU A 273 -12.20 -1.55 -3.17
C GLU A 273 -11.90 -2.29 -1.86
N SER A 274 -12.95 -2.81 -1.22
CA SER A 274 -12.87 -3.59 0.03
C SER A 274 -11.93 -2.97 1.08
N TYR A 275 -11.96 -1.64 1.22
CA TYR A 275 -11.06 -0.89 2.09
C TYR A 275 -11.20 -1.32 3.55
N ASP A 276 -10.17 -1.97 4.07
CA ASP A 276 -10.14 -2.64 5.38
C ASP A 276 -9.07 -2.08 6.34
N SER A 277 -8.33 -1.04 5.93
CA SER A 277 -7.39 -0.38 6.82
C SER A 277 -8.12 0.34 7.96
N PRO A 278 -7.61 0.31 9.21
CA PRO A 278 -8.18 1.07 10.31
C PRO A 278 -8.01 2.59 10.16
N TYR A 279 -7.22 3.05 9.17
CA TYR A 279 -7.10 4.47 8.86
C TYR A 279 -8.30 4.95 8.05
N PRO A 280 -9.02 6.00 8.47
CA PRO A 280 -10.25 6.41 7.81
C PRO A 280 -10.00 6.94 6.40
N LYS A 281 -10.70 6.37 5.42
CA LYS A 281 -10.78 6.90 4.05
C LYS A 281 -11.84 8.00 3.98
N THR A 282 -11.44 9.23 4.25
CA THR A 282 -12.36 10.38 4.38
C THR A 282 -12.74 11.06 3.05
N LEU A 283 -12.08 10.70 1.95
CA LEU A 283 -12.30 11.27 0.63
C LEU A 283 -12.77 10.19 -0.37
N SER A 284 -13.54 10.62 -1.38
CA SER A 284 -13.83 9.80 -2.56
C SER A 284 -12.55 9.53 -3.35
N ASP A 285 -12.54 8.48 -4.17
CA ASP A 285 -11.36 8.06 -4.94
C ASP A 285 -10.88 9.17 -5.89
N VAL A 286 -11.82 9.88 -6.50
CA VAL A 286 -11.57 11.07 -7.32
C VAL A 286 -10.87 12.17 -6.53
N ASN A 287 -11.34 12.46 -5.31
CA ASN A 287 -10.75 13.51 -4.48
C ASN A 287 -9.41 13.09 -3.88
N LEU A 288 -9.23 11.80 -3.56
CA LEU A 288 -7.94 11.22 -3.19
C LEU A 288 -6.94 11.39 -4.33
N PHE A 289 -7.32 11.06 -5.57
CA PHE A 289 -6.46 11.19 -6.75
C PHE A 289 -6.04 12.64 -7.00
N LYS A 290 -7.01 13.58 -6.99
CA LYS A 290 -6.72 15.00 -7.22
C LYS A 290 -5.81 15.59 -6.15
N ARG A 291 -6.04 15.25 -4.87
CA ARG A 291 -5.14 15.63 -3.77
C ARG A 291 -3.78 14.97 -3.92
N TYR A 292 -3.77 13.70 -4.30
CA TYR A 292 -2.53 12.97 -4.51
C TYR A 292 -1.67 13.67 -5.57
N LEU A 293 -2.23 14.03 -6.72
CA LEU A 293 -1.53 14.75 -7.79
C LEU A 293 -1.08 16.17 -7.43
N SER A 294 -1.65 16.81 -6.41
CA SER A 294 -1.17 18.11 -5.94
C SER A 294 0.02 18.02 -4.99
N ARG A 295 0.28 16.86 -4.39
CA ARG A 295 1.41 16.63 -3.48
C ARG A 295 2.74 16.50 -4.24
N ASP A 296 3.83 16.89 -3.60
CA ASP A 296 5.21 16.70 -4.12
C ASP A 296 5.61 15.24 -3.93
N VAL A 297 5.29 14.41 -4.93
CA VAL A 297 5.63 12.98 -4.96
C VAL A 297 6.69 12.73 -6.03
N ARG A 298 7.78 12.07 -5.64
CA ARG A 298 8.94 11.83 -6.48
C ARG A 298 9.22 10.34 -6.59
N TYR A 299 8.94 9.82 -7.77
CA TYR A 299 9.21 8.46 -8.16
C TYR A 299 10.66 8.28 -8.58
N LEU A 300 11.28 7.24 -8.06
CA LEU A 300 12.62 6.80 -8.39
C LEU A 300 12.53 5.36 -8.88
N VAL A 301 12.94 5.13 -10.13
CA VAL A 301 12.84 3.81 -10.78
C VAL A 301 14.22 3.38 -11.25
N GLY A 302 14.74 2.30 -10.69
CA GLY A 302 15.96 1.66 -11.18
C GLY A 302 15.72 0.96 -12.52
N ASP A 303 16.50 1.30 -13.55
CA ASP A 303 16.33 0.70 -14.90
C ASP A 303 16.70 -0.79 -14.97
N ALA A 304 17.39 -1.30 -13.94
CA ALA A 304 17.81 -2.69 -13.80
C ALA A 304 17.05 -3.42 -12.68
N ASP A 305 15.95 -2.86 -12.16
CA ASP A 305 15.04 -3.56 -11.22
C ASP A 305 14.08 -4.47 -12.01
N THR A 306 14.70 -5.45 -12.68
CA THR A 306 14.09 -6.30 -13.72
C THR A 306 14.23 -7.79 -13.43
N LYS A 307 14.33 -8.16 -12.15
CA LYS A 307 14.25 -9.57 -11.78
C LYS A 307 12.81 -10.03 -11.89
N ASP A 308 12.62 -11.21 -12.45
CA ASP A 308 11.33 -11.85 -12.69
C ASP A 308 10.81 -12.65 -11.49
N ASP A 309 11.70 -13.02 -10.57
CA ASP A 309 11.43 -13.83 -9.37
C ASP A 309 11.36 -13.01 -8.06
N GLU A 310 11.47 -11.68 -8.12
CA GLU A 310 11.54 -10.84 -6.93
C GLU A 310 10.34 -9.89 -6.76
N GLY A 311 9.92 -9.69 -5.52
CA GLY A 311 8.83 -8.78 -5.16
C GLY A 311 7.49 -9.49 -5.15
N ASP A 312 6.42 -8.70 -5.18
CA ASP A 312 5.07 -9.21 -5.23
C ASP A 312 4.82 -9.83 -6.61
N GLN A 313 4.67 -11.15 -6.67
CA GLN A 313 4.40 -11.89 -7.92
C GLN A 313 2.96 -12.41 -7.97
N ASN A 314 2.07 -11.92 -7.10
CA ASN A 314 0.65 -12.24 -7.19
C ASN A 314 0.02 -11.62 -8.44
N CYS A 315 -1.08 -12.20 -8.90
CA CYS A 315 -1.77 -11.77 -10.12
C CYS A 315 -2.09 -10.26 -10.15
N ALA A 316 -2.44 -9.67 -9.01
CA ALA A 316 -2.74 -8.25 -8.86
C ALA A 316 -1.52 -7.35 -9.13
N ALA A 317 -0.33 -7.78 -8.70
CA ALA A 317 0.92 -7.07 -8.96
C ALA A 317 1.36 -7.25 -10.43
N LEU A 318 1.19 -8.45 -10.99
CA LEU A 318 1.46 -8.72 -12.41
C LEU A 318 0.54 -7.91 -13.32
N ALA A 319 -0.72 -7.71 -12.93
CA ALA A 319 -1.65 -6.85 -13.64
C ALA A 319 -1.13 -5.42 -13.80
N ALA A 320 -0.31 -4.95 -12.84
CA ALA A 320 0.19 -3.59 -12.78
C ALA A 320 1.39 -3.29 -13.70
N GLY A 321 1.81 -4.23 -14.57
CA GLY A 321 2.94 -4.04 -15.50
C GLY A 321 3.90 -5.23 -15.64
N GLY A 322 3.45 -6.45 -15.33
CA GLY A 322 4.22 -7.68 -15.52
C GLY A 322 5.13 -8.07 -14.34
N VAL A 323 6.12 -8.92 -14.59
CA VAL A 323 6.98 -9.52 -13.55
C VAL A 323 8.00 -8.53 -12.96
N HIS A 324 8.41 -7.52 -13.72
CA HIS A 324 9.47 -6.59 -13.32
C HIS A 324 8.94 -5.39 -12.52
N ARG A 325 9.55 -5.08 -11.38
CA ARG A 325 9.23 -3.87 -10.61
C ARG A 325 9.42 -2.59 -11.43
N ARG A 326 10.47 -2.51 -12.25
CA ARG A 326 10.70 -1.36 -13.14
C ARG A 326 9.47 -1.07 -13.99
N ASP A 327 8.97 -2.08 -14.68
CA ASP A 327 7.90 -1.94 -15.66
C ASP A 327 6.60 -1.51 -14.98
N ARG A 328 6.27 -2.10 -13.82
CA ARG A 328 5.13 -1.69 -12.99
C ARG A 328 5.14 -0.22 -12.58
N ASN A 329 6.33 0.33 -12.33
CA ASN A 329 6.47 1.74 -11.91
C ASN A 329 6.40 2.71 -13.09
N LEU A 330 6.98 2.33 -14.24
CA LEU A 330 6.85 3.12 -15.48
C LEU A 330 5.40 3.12 -15.97
N ASP A 331 4.71 1.99 -15.86
CA ASP A 331 3.32 1.88 -16.29
C ASP A 331 2.37 2.58 -15.33
N TYR A 332 2.64 2.56 -14.01
CA TYR A 332 1.92 3.37 -13.04
C TYR A 332 2.04 4.87 -13.33
N TRP A 333 3.24 5.32 -13.73
CA TRP A 333 3.45 6.71 -14.13
C TRP A 333 2.60 7.10 -15.35
N ALA A 334 2.57 6.25 -16.37
CA ALA A 334 1.69 6.47 -17.52
C ALA A 334 0.21 6.46 -17.13
N TYR A 335 -0.20 5.58 -16.20
CA TYR A 335 -1.54 5.56 -15.63
C TYR A 335 -1.92 6.90 -14.98
N LEU A 336 -1.02 7.54 -14.21
CA LEU A 336 -1.28 8.87 -13.64
C LEU A 336 -1.54 9.94 -14.72
N HIS A 337 -0.77 9.92 -15.80
CA HIS A 337 -0.97 10.83 -16.94
C HIS A 337 -2.29 10.54 -17.68
N LEU A 338 -2.56 9.27 -17.96
CA LEU A 338 -3.80 8.81 -18.60
C LEU A 338 -5.03 9.24 -17.80
N LEU A 339 -5.03 9.07 -16.48
CA LEU A 339 -6.18 9.36 -15.65
C LEU A 339 -6.34 10.86 -15.37
N SER A 340 -5.23 11.60 -15.20
CA SER A 340 -5.27 13.05 -15.01
C SER A 340 -5.64 13.84 -16.26
N GLY A 341 -5.31 13.32 -17.44
CA GLY A 341 -5.42 14.05 -18.71
C GLY A 341 -4.41 15.17 -18.85
N THR A 342 -3.31 15.10 -18.12
CA THR A 342 -2.24 16.10 -18.16
C THR A 342 -1.04 15.58 -18.94
N GLY A 343 -0.52 16.42 -19.84
CA GLY A 343 0.67 16.11 -20.63
C GLY A 343 0.50 14.96 -21.61
N SER A 344 1.58 14.63 -22.30
CA SER A 344 1.67 13.44 -23.12
C SER A 344 1.79 12.22 -22.22
N VAL A 345 1.01 11.18 -22.52
CA VAL A 345 1.14 9.87 -21.87
C VAL A 345 2.48 9.26 -22.27
N PRO A 346 3.37 8.97 -21.31
CA PRO A 346 4.66 8.35 -21.61
C PRO A 346 4.48 6.94 -22.18
N ASN A 347 5.43 6.51 -23.02
CA ASN A 347 5.48 5.13 -23.48
C ASN A 347 5.59 4.19 -22.29
N THR A 348 4.85 3.09 -22.37
CA THR A 348 4.79 2.07 -21.32
C THR A 348 5.57 0.85 -21.72
N SER A 349 5.96 0.07 -20.73
CA SER A 349 6.70 -1.18 -20.95
C SER A 349 5.80 -2.22 -21.62
N THR A 350 4.49 -2.07 -21.46
CA THR A 350 3.45 -3.00 -21.91
C THR A 350 2.57 -2.47 -23.05
N GLY A 351 2.72 -1.20 -23.44
CA GLY A 351 1.88 -0.50 -24.44
C GLY A 351 0.51 -0.07 -23.90
N THR A 352 -0.01 1.10 -24.29
CA THR A 352 -1.29 1.65 -23.79
C THR A 352 -2.53 1.21 -24.56
N SER A 353 -2.44 0.22 -25.44
CA SER A 353 -3.55 -0.15 -26.33
C SER A 353 -4.69 -0.91 -25.61
N LEU A 354 -4.42 -1.47 -24.44
CA LEU A 354 -5.37 -2.30 -23.68
C LEU A 354 -5.88 -1.62 -22.40
N TYR A 355 -5.44 -0.38 -22.11
CA TYR A 355 -5.86 0.38 -20.95
C TYR A 355 -5.80 1.89 -21.20
N PRO A 356 -6.68 2.70 -20.60
CA PRO A 356 -7.67 2.33 -19.58
C PRO A 356 -8.87 1.53 -20.12
N VAL A 357 -9.43 0.66 -19.27
CA VAL A 357 -10.68 -0.10 -19.52
C VAL A 357 -11.91 0.63 -18.96
N SER A 358 -11.71 1.58 -18.02
CA SER A 358 -12.74 2.44 -17.49
C SER A 358 -13.32 3.35 -18.58
N SER A 359 -14.61 3.66 -18.49
CA SER A 359 -15.27 4.47 -19.51
C SER A 359 -14.75 5.91 -19.55
N SER A 360 -14.96 6.60 -20.67
CA SER A 360 -14.61 8.01 -20.82
C SER A 360 -15.25 8.89 -19.74
N GLU A 361 -16.46 8.55 -19.31
CA GLU A 361 -17.21 9.28 -18.28
C GLU A 361 -16.54 9.11 -16.92
N ILE A 362 -16.12 7.90 -16.56
CA ILE A 362 -15.36 7.65 -15.32
C ILE A 362 -14.05 8.44 -15.35
N GLN A 363 -13.27 8.30 -16.41
CA GLN A 363 -11.99 9.00 -16.55
C GLN A 363 -12.15 10.52 -16.48
N ALA A 364 -13.22 11.08 -17.06
CA ALA A 364 -13.50 12.51 -17.03
C ALA A 364 -13.60 13.07 -15.60
N THR A 365 -14.09 12.28 -14.63
CA THR A 365 -14.20 12.72 -13.24
C THR A 365 -12.85 12.95 -12.56
N PHE A 366 -11.83 12.18 -12.95
CA PHE A 366 -10.48 12.25 -12.39
C PHE A 366 -9.60 13.34 -13.01
N ARG A 367 -10.00 13.89 -14.17
CA ARG A 367 -9.25 14.94 -14.86
C ARG A 367 -8.94 16.11 -13.92
N THR A 368 -7.72 16.64 -14.04
CA THR A 368 -7.22 17.74 -13.22
C THR A 368 -6.18 18.53 -14.01
N THR A 369 -5.96 19.79 -13.68
CA THR A 369 -4.87 20.60 -14.25
C THR A 369 -3.58 20.54 -13.42
N THR A 370 -3.64 19.94 -12.23
CA THR A 370 -2.51 19.83 -11.31
C THR A 370 -1.81 18.49 -11.48
N PHE A 371 -0.50 18.53 -11.68
CA PHE A 371 0.37 17.35 -11.69
C PHE A 371 1.74 17.73 -11.11
N ASN A 372 1.90 17.59 -9.80
CA ASN A 372 3.10 17.98 -9.05
C ASN A 372 4.04 16.79 -8.78
N HIS A 373 3.91 15.74 -9.59
CA HIS A 373 4.71 14.53 -9.44
C HIS A 373 5.92 14.60 -10.36
N GLN A 374 6.96 13.86 -10.00
CA GLN A 374 8.17 13.72 -10.80
C GLN A 374 8.56 12.25 -10.86
N LEU A 375 8.99 11.78 -12.03
CA LEU A 375 9.63 10.48 -12.18
C LEU A 375 11.07 10.67 -12.61
N THR A 376 11.98 9.91 -11.99
CA THR A 376 13.38 9.86 -12.37
C THR A 376 13.84 8.41 -12.47
N VAL A 377 14.32 8.04 -13.66
CA VAL A 377 14.96 6.75 -13.89
C VAL A 377 16.41 6.83 -13.41
N VAL A 378 16.86 5.80 -12.70
CA VAL A 378 18.21 5.71 -12.15
C VAL A 378 18.99 4.62 -12.88
N PRO A 379 20.04 5.00 -13.61
CA PRO A 379 20.69 4.11 -14.55
C PRO A 379 21.57 3.08 -13.85
N ARG A 380 21.52 1.83 -14.34
CA ARG A 380 22.26 0.65 -13.88
C ARG A 380 22.01 0.30 -12.40
N VAL A 381 20.82 0.57 -11.90
CA VAL A 381 20.43 0.28 -10.51
C VAL A 381 19.23 -0.67 -10.50
N GLY A 382 19.39 -1.81 -9.82
CA GLY A 382 18.31 -2.75 -9.53
C GLY A 382 17.69 -2.54 -8.14
N HIS A 383 17.16 -3.60 -7.53
CA HIS A 383 16.49 -3.55 -6.23
C HIS A 383 17.46 -3.39 -5.03
N SER A 384 18.22 -2.29 -5.00
CA SER A 384 19.22 -2.03 -3.98
C SER A 384 19.00 -0.67 -3.33
N ALA A 385 18.47 -0.65 -2.11
CA ALA A 385 18.23 0.59 -1.35
C ALA A 385 19.49 1.48 -1.28
N SER A 386 20.66 0.88 -1.09
CA SER A 386 21.93 1.62 -1.00
C SER A 386 22.31 2.30 -2.30
N LYS A 387 22.24 1.58 -3.44
CA LYS A 387 22.58 2.14 -4.75
C LYS A 387 21.51 3.14 -5.22
N MET A 388 20.25 2.80 -4.97
CA MET A 388 19.09 3.58 -5.35
C MET A 388 19.05 4.91 -4.61
N LEU A 389 18.95 4.88 -3.28
CA LEU A 389 18.83 6.09 -2.46
C LEU A 389 20.15 6.88 -2.36
N GLY A 390 21.29 6.23 -2.59
CA GLY A 390 22.61 6.87 -2.69
C GLY A 390 22.94 7.46 -4.07
N SER A 391 22.08 7.25 -5.09
CA SER A 391 22.31 7.78 -6.44
C SER A 391 22.15 9.30 -6.49
N VAL A 392 22.87 9.98 -7.40
CA VAL A 392 22.75 11.44 -7.60
C VAL A 392 21.29 11.84 -7.85
N GLN A 393 20.57 11.05 -8.64
CA GLN A 393 19.15 11.22 -8.94
C GLN A 393 18.29 11.21 -7.66
N ALA A 394 18.50 10.22 -6.79
CA ALA A 394 17.78 10.13 -5.52
C ALA A 394 18.13 11.30 -4.59
N LEU A 395 19.40 11.71 -4.53
CA LEU A 395 19.80 12.88 -3.74
C LEU A 395 19.08 14.16 -4.21
N ARG A 396 18.94 14.36 -5.53
CA ARG A 396 18.17 15.48 -6.08
C ARG A 396 16.69 15.36 -5.74
N ALA A 397 16.10 14.18 -5.86
CA ALA A 397 14.71 13.94 -5.47
C ALA A 397 14.49 14.24 -3.98
N ILE A 398 15.34 13.75 -3.09
CA ILE A 398 15.23 13.95 -1.64
C ILE A 398 15.44 15.42 -1.27
N PHE A 399 16.50 16.06 -1.78
CA PHE A 399 16.91 17.40 -1.33
C PHE A 399 16.37 18.57 -2.15
N GLY A 400 15.85 18.32 -3.35
CA GLY A 400 15.42 19.37 -4.28
C GLY A 400 16.56 20.26 -4.78
N LYS A 401 17.74 19.67 -4.99
CA LYS A 401 18.94 20.34 -5.52
C LYS A 401 19.22 19.97 -6.97
#